data_AF-V6M182-F1
#
_entry.id   AF-V6M182-F1
#
_cell.length_a   1.000
_cell.length_b   1.000
_cell.length_c   1.000
_cell.angle_alpha   90.00
_cell.angle_beta   90.00
_cell.angle_gamma   90.00
#
_symmetry.space_group_name_H-M   'P 1'
#
loop_
_entity.id
_entity.type
_entity.pdbx_description
1 polymer ?
#
loop_
_entity_poly.entity_id
_entity_poly.type
_entity_poly.pdbx_seq_one_letter_code
_entity_poly.pdbx_strand_id
1 'polypeptide(L)'
;MTLIPLKGINSPLSRNIHFRVSPLFEMAASLHTLAQTSPPEPFAEWAEEIIANFHSERLVKEWEYFKPVFRYGIPEIFDPVQNPDLHSSPDLYSYIVHLETRSFQHSLVPLLQNWSLHHEKPAITEDIHRDPDYVKGRFSLFLSSYWQLFFEAIWEQLAPAFDQEAKKLQAACHDSSALAAFLQDVCPSFTYLDDQLQIALPVSEPEQKPEHILLYPSHFYRSTPFLCQKGSSVHVQYTLG
;
A
#
# COMPACT_ATOMS: atom_id res chain seq x y z
N MET A 1 -15.88 -16.65 -8.96
CA MET A 1 -14.62 -17.13 -9.55
C MET A 1 -14.48 -16.48 -10.91
N THR A 2 -13.42 -15.72 -11.11
CA THR A 2 -13.22 -14.91 -12.31
C THR A 2 -11.98 -15.38 -13.04
N LEU A 3 -12.06 -15.50 -14.37
CA LEU A 3 -11.00 -16.08 -15.20
C LEU A 3 -10.28 -15.00 -16.02
N ILE A 4 -8.95 -14.92 -15.87
CA ILE A 4 -8.09 -14.05 -16.68
C ILE A 4 -7.31 -14.92 -17.68
N PRO A 5 -7.43 -14.67 -19.00
CA PRO A 5 -6.63 -15.38 -19.99
C PRO A 5 -5.17 -14.93 -19.94
N LEU A 6 -4.26 -15.90 -19.88
CA LEU A 6 -2.82 -15.66 -19.92
C LEU A 6 -2.30 -15.52 -21.36
N LYS A 7 -2.99 -16.06 -22.36
CA LYS A 7 -2.67 -15.84 -23.79
C LYS A 7 -3.79 -15.08 -24.49
N GLY A 8 -3.46 -13.91 -25.04
CA GLY A 8 -4.12 -13.43 -26.25
C GLY A 8 -3.58 -14.21 -27.44
N ILE A 9 -4.38 -14.46 -28.48
CA ILE A 9 -4.02 -15.26 -29.67
C ILE A 9 -2.69 -14.84 -30.34
N ASN A 10 -2.15 -13.65 -30.05
CA ASN A 10 -0.80 -13.21 -30.45
C ASN A 10 -0.18 -12.18 -29.48
N SER A 11 -0.39 -12.32 -28.16
CA SER A 11 0.09 -11.31 -27.18
C SER A 11 1.00 -11.93 -26.11
N PRO A 12 2.16 -11.33 -25.80
CA PRO A 12 3.00 -11.83 -24.71
C PRO A 12 2.27 -11.69 -23.37
N LEU A 13 2.45 -12.70 -22.51
CA LEU A 13 1.94 -12.78 -21.12
C LEU A 13 2.19 -11.48 -20.34
N SER A 14 3.29 -10.81 -20.65
CA SER A 14 3.76 -9.55 -20.06
C SER A 14 2.84 -8.33 -20.29
N ARG A 15 1.82 -8.41 -21.16
CA ARG A 15 0.88 -7.28 -21.37
C ARG A 15 -0.29 -7.25 -20.39
N ASN A 16 -0.52 -8.36 -19.70
CA ASN A 16 -1.66 -8.51 -18.81
C ASN A 16 -1.25 -8.41 -17.33
N ILE A 17 0.05 -8.32 -17.03
CA ILE A 17 0.55 -8.29 -15.65
C ILE A 17 1.50 -7.11 -15.51
N HIS A 18 1.17 -6.23 -14.58
CA HIS A 18 1.93 -5.01 -14.31
C HIS A 18 2.44 -5.03 -12.87
N PHE A 19 3.64 -4.51 -12.69
CA PHE A 19 4.25 -4.32 -11.39
C PHE A 19 4.26 -2.83 -11.07
N ARG A 20 3.81 -2.45 -9.87
CA ARG A 20 3.78 -1.06 -9.45
C ARG A 20 4.27 -0.94 -8.03
N VAL A 21 5.16 0.02 -7.81
CA VAL A 21 5.66 0.36 -6.49
C VAL A 21 5.27 1.80 -6.19
N SER A 22 4.76 2.02 -4.97
CA SER A 22 4.36 3.32 -4.49
C SER A 22 5.15 3.65 -3.23
N PRO A 23 6.16 4.55 -3.30
CA PRO A 23 6.88 5.01 -2.11
C PRO A 23 5.94 5.65 -1.09
N LEU A 24 4.86 6.29 -1.56
CA LEU A 24 3.83 6.87 -0.71
C LEU A 24 3.10 5.81 0.12
N PHE A 25 2.71 4.73 -0.54
CA PHE A 25 2.07 3.60 0.12
C PHE A 25 3.03 2.95 1.12
N GLU A 26 4.29 2.74 0.75
CA GLU A 26 5.29 2.16 1.65
C GLU A 26 5.55 3.04 2.88
N MET A 27 5.58 4.36 2.72
CA MET A 27 5.68 5.30 3.83
C MET A 27 4.46 5.14 4.76
N ALA A 28 3.25 5.12 4.21
CA ALA A 28 2.04 4.95 5.00
C ALA A 28 1.95 3.56 5.67
N ALA A 29 2.41 2.51 5.00
CA ALA A 29 2.51 1.17 5.55
C ALA A 29 3.53 1.10 6.69
N SER A 30 4.66 1.81 6.59
CA SER A 30 5.62 1.92 7.68
C SER A 30 5.01 2.60 8.91
N LEU A 31 4.24 3.68 8.74
CA LEU A 31 3.49 4.33 9.82
C LEU A 31 2.41 3.43 10.41
N HIS A 32 1.72 2.65 9.58
CA HIS A 32 0.77 1.63 10.04
C HIS A 32 1.44 0.57 10.90
N THR A 33 2.63 0.10 10.50
CA THR A 33 3.45 -0.84 11.28
C THR A 33 3.86 -0.24 12.63
N LEU A 34 4.32 1.02 12.65
CA LEU A 34 4.66 1.75 13.88
C LEU A 34 3.44 1.95 14.80
N ALA A 35 2.24 2.06 14.23
CA ALA A 35 1.01 2.26 14.98
C ALA A 35 0.53 0.98 15.70
N GLN A 36 1.07 -0.20 15.39
CA GLN A 36 0.67 -1.47 16.02
C GLN A 36 1.14 -1.59 17.47
N THR A 37 0.41 -2.35 18.30
CA THR A 37 0.78 -2.55 19.72
C THR A 37 1.92 -3.54 19.84
N SER A 38 1.97 -4.45 18.87
CA SER A 38 3.04 -5.40 18.65
C SER A 38 3.34 -5.35 17.17
N PRO A 39 4.35 -4.58 16.73
CA PRO A 39 4.82 -4.62 15.35
C PRO A 39 5.16 -6.08 14.94
N PRO A 40 4.98 -6.45 13.66
CA PRO A 40 5.41 -7.75 13.17
C PRO A 40 6.90 -8.01 13.45
N GLU A 41 7.28 -9.27 13.67
CA GLU A 41 8.64 -9.64 14.15
C GLU A 41 9.84 -9.07 13.37
N PRO A 42 9.85 -8.86 12.04
CA PRO A 42 11.01 -8.22 11.41
C PRO A 42 11.14 -6.72 11.72
N PHE A 43 10.11 -6.10 12.31
CA PHE A 43 10.01 -4.66 12.51
C PHE A 43 9.99 -4.23 13.98
N ALA A 44 10.08 -5.16 14.94
CA ALA A 44 10.01 -4.82 16.36
C ALA A 44 11.14 -3.87 16.78
N GLU A 45 12.41 -4.25 16.52
CA GLU A 45 13.57 -3.43 16.85
C GLU A 45 13.58 -2.09 16.09
N TRP A 46 13.27 -2.14 14.79
CA TRP A 46 13.14 -0.94 13.96
C TRP A 46 12.07 0.02 14.50
N ALA A 47 10.91 -0.50 14.91
CA ALA A 47 9.83 0.32 15.43
C ALA A 47 10.20 0.99 16.75
N GLU A 48 10.88 0.28 17.66
CA GLU A 48 11.40 0.85 18.91
C GLU A 48 12.39 1.98 18.63
N GLU A 49 13.31 1.79 17.68
CA GLU A 49 14.28 2.81 17.27
C GLU A 49 13.59 4.06 16.70
N ILE A 50 12.67 3.89 15.74
CA ILE A 50 11.97 5.04 15.13
C ILE A 50 11.11 5.78 16.16
N ILE A 51 10.44 5.09 17.08
CA ILE A 51 9.67 5.73 18.15
C ILE A 51 10.61 6.51 19.08
N ALA A 52 11.78 5.97 19.44
CA ALA A 52 12.78 6.70 20.20
C ALA A 52 13.28 7.96 19.45
N ASN A 53 13.46 7.86 18.14
CA ASN A 53 13.86 8.99 17.30
C ASN A 53 12.75 10.06 17.16
N PHE A 54 11.46 9.70 17.25
CA PHE A 54 10.40 10.69 17.36
C PHE A 54 10.52 11.57 18.61
N HIS A 55 11.07 11.04 19.71
CA HIS A 55 11.36 11.84 20.89
C HIS A 55 12.54 12.79 20.67
N SER A 56 13.64 12.32 20.06
CA SER A 56 14.81 13.17 19.80
C SER A 56 14.51 14.29 18.81
N GLU A 57 13.77 13.99 17.74
CA GLU A 57 13.39 14.93 16.69
C GLU A 57 12.16 15.79 17.03
N ARG A 58 11.63 15.67 18.26
CA ARG A 58 10.45 16.43 18.75
C ARG A 58 9.17 16.20 17.93
N LEU A 59 9.06 15.06 17.23
CA LEU A 59 7.87 14.67 16.46
C LEU A 59 6.86 13.86 17.26
N VAL A 60 7.19 13.42 18.48
CA VAL A 60 6.32 12.58 19.31
C VAL A 60 4.89 13.12 19.48
N LYS A 61 4.71 14.44 19.59
CA LYS A 61 3.37 15.04 19.74
C LYS A 61 2.53 14.90 18.47
N GLU A 62 3.14 15.08 17.31
CA GLU A 62 2.46 14.89 16.03
C GLU A 62 2.20 13.40 15.78
N TRP A 63 3.16 12.55 16.14
CA TRP A 63 2.96 11.11 16.09
C TRP A 63 1.77 10.65 16.93
N GLU A 64 1.71 11.01 18.21
CA GLU A 64 0.58 10.60 19.07
C GLU A 64 -0.76 11.19 18.59
N TYR A 65 -0.75 12.35 17.94
CA TYR A 65 -1.94 12.95 17.33
C TYR A 65 -2.44 12.17 16.10
N PHE A 66 -1.53 11.68 15.23
CA PHE A 66 -1.87 11.00 13.99
C PHE A 66 -1.88 9.46 14.06
N LYS A 67 -1.24 8.86 15.05
CA LYS A 67 -1.21 7.41 15.30
C LYS A 67 -2.61 6.75 15.24
N PRO A 68 -3.69 7.36 15.76
CA PRO A 68 -5.04 6.79 15.63
C PRO A 68 -5.49 6.53 14.19
N VAL A 69 -5.05 7.37 13.25
CA VAL A 69 -5.36 7.21 11.81
C VAL A 69 -4.72 5.95 11.25
N PHE A 70 -3.49 5.65 11.66
CA PHE A 70 -2.72 4.53 11.12
C PHE A 70 -2.92 3.23 11.88
N ARG A 71 -3.61 3.22 13.01
CA ARG A 71 -3.73 2.03 13.87
C ARG A 71 -4.43 0.87 13.20
N TYR A 72 -5.55 1.15 12.53
CA TYR A 72 -6.48 0.13 12.03
C TYR A 72 -6.51 0.05 10.50
N GLY A 73 -5.61 0.75 9.83
CA GLY A 73 -5.50 0.72 8.38
C GLY A 73 -4.59 1.82 7.85
N ILE A 74 -4.61 1.96 6.53
CA ILE A 74 -3.89 2.98 5.78
C ILE A 74 -4.93 3.89 5.13
N PRO A 75 -4.81 5.23 5.26
CA PRO A 75 -5.71 6.17 4.57
C PRO A 75 -5.78 5.94 3.06
N GLU A 76 -6.99 6.00 2.51
CA GLU A 76 -7.24 5.80 1.06
C GLU A 76 -6.46 6.77 0.16
N ILE A 77 -6.11 7.96 0.67
CA ILE A 77 -5.22 8.90 -0.02
C ILE A 77 -3.81 8.35 -0.28
N PHE A 78 -3.44 7.22 0.33
CA PHE A 78 -2.20 6.52 0.04
C PHE A 78 -2.40 5.24 -0.76
N ASP A 79 -3.64 4.87 -1.08
CA ASP A 79 -3.96 3.66 -1.82
C ASP A 79 -3.31 3.73 -3.22
N PRO A 80 -2.40 2.79 -3.55
CA PRO A 80 -1.73 2.77 -4.84
C PRO A 80 -2.69 2.48 -6.01
N VAL A 81 -3.88 1.95 -5.74
CA VAL A 81 -4.95 1.75 -6.73
C VAL A 81 -5.63 3.07 -7.08
N GLN A 82 -5.71 4.01 -6.14
CA GLN A 82 -6.30 5.34 -6.37
C GLN A 82 -5.28 6.33 -6.92
N ASN A 83 -4.00 6.17 -6.57
CA ASN A 83 -2.91 7.09 -6.94
C ASN A 83 -1.80 6.38 -7.74
N PRO A 84 -2.12 5.89 -8.96
CA PRO A 84 -1.25 5.02 -9.75
C PRO A 84 0.07 5.62 -10.23
N ASP A 85 0.18 6.96 -10.30
CA ASP A 85 1.24 7.67 -11.01
C ASP A 85 2.33 8.27 -10.09
N LEU A 86 2.25 8.04 -8.77
CA LEU A 86 3.18 8.59 -7.80
C LEU A 86 4.40 7.69 -7.64
N HIS A 87 5.40 7.87 -8.50
CA HIS A 87 6.58 7.01 -8.56
C HIS A 87 7.90 7.68 -8.13
N SER A 88 7.94 9.00 -7.95
CA SER A 88 9.16 9.73 -7.62
C SER A 88 9.02 10.63 -6.39
N SER A 89 10.11 10.88 -5.65
CA SER A 89 10.11 11.73 -4.46
C SER A 89 9.55 13.15 -4.70
N PRO A 90 9.85 13.85 -5.82
CA PRO A 90 9.22 15.13 -6.14
C PRO A 90 7.69 15.04 -6.29
N ASP A 91 7.18 13.95 -6.85
CA ASP A 91 5.74 13.74 -7.02
C ASP A 91 5.04 13.55 -5.67
N LEU A 92 5.73 12.97 -4.68
CA LEU A 92 5.20 12.76 -3.33
C LEU A 92 4.94 14.09 -2.61
N TYR A 93 5.93 15.00 -2.60
CA TYR A 93 5.77 16.31 -1.98
C TYR A 93 4.68 17.12 -2.67
N SER A 94 4.68 17.12 -4.01
CA SER A 94 3.64 17.78 -4.78
C SER A 94 2.26 17.22 -4.44
N TYR A 95 2.13 15.89 -4.36
CA TYR A 95 0.88 15.23 -4.00
C TYR A 95 0.38 15.61 -2.61
N ILE A 96 1.25 15.52 -1.59
CA ILE A 96 0.89 15.81 -0.19
C ILE A 96 0.45 17.27 -0.01
N VAL A 97 1.04 18.20 -0.76
CA VAL A 97 0.68 19.63 -0.70
C VAL A 97 -0.63 19.92 -1.43
N HIS A 98 -0.87 19.29 -2.58
CA HIS A 98 -2.04 19.54 -3.42
C HIS A 98 -3.24 18.63 -3.11
N LEU A 99 -3.13 17.76 -2.10
CA LEU A 99 -4.21 16.88 -1.68
C LEU A 99 -5.49 17.66 -1.39
N GLU A 100 -6.59 17.31 -2.05
CA GLU A 100 -7.88 17.94 -1.80
C GLU A 100 -8.37 17.68 -0.38
N THR A 101 -8.78 18.75 0.31
CA THR A 101 -9.21 18.69 1.71
C THR A 101 -10.39 17.73 1.93
N ARG A 102 -11.31 17.64 0.97
CA ARG A 102 -12.44 16.71 1.04
C ARG A 102 -12.00 15.25 0.96
N SER A 103 -11.10 14.93 0.04
CA SER A 103 -10.52 13.59 -0.12
C SER A 103 -9.71 13.19 1.10
N PHE A 104 -8.91 14.13 1.63
CA PHE A 104 -8.20 13.96 2.90
C PHE A 104 -9.17 13.60 4.04
N GLN A 105 -10.20 14.41 4.27
CA GLN A 105 -11.19 14.16 5.32
C GLN A 105 -11.89 12.81 5.15
N HIS A 106 -12.40 12.51 3.95
CA HIS A 106 -13.09 11.26 3.67
C HIS A 106 -12.20 10.04 3.93
N SER A 107 -10.88 10.14 3.68
CA SER A 107 -9.95 9.02 3.91
C SER A 107 -9.62 8.77 5.37
N LEU A 108 -9.66 9.79 6.23
CA LEU A 108 -9.29 9.69 7.64
C LEU A 108 -10.48 9.27 8.52
N VAL A 109 -11.69 9.77 8.22
CA VAL A 109 -12.88 9.57 9.07
C VAL A 109 -13.18 8.08 9.35
N PRO A 110 -13.18 7.17 8.37
CA PRO A 110 -13.45 5.74 8.64
C PRO A 110 -12.44 5.11 9.61
N LEU A 111 -11.16 5.50 9.52
CA LEU A 111 -10.10 4.97 10.37
C LEU A 111 -10.25 5.46 11.82
N LEU A 112 -10.64 6.72 12.00
CA LEU A 112 -10.93 7.32 13.31
C LEU A 112 -12.22 6.76 13.94
N GLN A 113 -13.22 6.42 13.12
CA GLN A 113 -14.40 5.69 13.57
C GLN A 113 -14.01 4.31 14.07
N ASN A 114 -13.18 3.57 13.34
CA ASN A 114 -12.69 2.25 13.75
C ASN A 114 -11.91 2.32 15.07
N TRP A 115 -11.05 3.34 15.23
CA TRP A 115 -10.37 3.59 16.50
C TRP A 115 -11.35 3.74 17.68
N SER A 116 -12.42 4.51 17.48
CA SER A 116 -13.40 4.82 18.52
C SER A 116 -14.23 3.59 18.95
N LEU A 117 -14.16 2.47 18.23
CA LEU A 117 -14.76 1.20 18.64
C LEU A 117 -13.96 0.50 19.76
N HIS A 118 -12.69 0.84 19.91
CA HIS A 118 -11.75 0.14 20.79
C HIS A 118 -11.09 1.05 21.83
N HIS A 119 -11.11 2.36 21.60
CA HIS A 119 -10.38 3.36 22.38
C HIS A 119 -11.21 4.61 22.60
N GLU A 120 -10.77 5.47 23.52
CA GLU A 120 -11.33 6.81 23.68
C GLU A 120 -11.14 7.63 22.39
N LYS A 121 -12.13 8.46 22.09
CA LYS A 121 -12.16 9.31 20.89
C LYS A 121 -10.94 10.27 20.91
N PRO A 122 -10.07 10.23 19.90
CA PRO A 122 -8.87 11.07 19.86
C PRO A 122 -9.23 12.50 19.43
N ALA A 123 -8.38 13.47 19.81
CA ALA A 123 -8.60 14.90 19.52
C ALA A 123 -8.79 15.18 18.02
N ILE A 124 -8.02 14.50 17.17
CA ILE A 124 -8.11 14.61 15.70
C ILE A 124 -9.53 14.36 15.16
N THR A 125 -10.34 13.54 15.84
CA THR A 125 -11.71 13.27 15.40
C THR A 125 -12.60 14.51 15.46
N GLU A 126 -12.38 15.44 16.38
CA GLU A 126 -13.15 16.69 16.43
C GLU A 126 -12.56 17.73 15.50
N ASP A 127 -11.23 17.84 15.50
CA ASP A 127 -10.51 18.80 14.68
C ASP A 127 -10.79 18.59 13.18
N ILE A 128 -10.82 17.34 12.70
CA ILE A 128 -11.06 17.03 11.27
C ILE A 128 -12.48 17.41 10.80
N HIS A 129 -13.44 17.53 11.72
CA HIS A 129 -14.80 17.99 11.40
C HIS A 129 -14.92 19.51 11.50
N ARG A 130 -14.19 20.12 12.44
CA ARG A 130 -14.26 21.56 12.70
C ARG A 130 -13.41 22.37 11.72
N ASP A 131 -12.19 21.93 11.45
CA ASP A 131 -11.21 22.60 10.60
C ASP A 131 -10.32 21.57 9.88
N PRO A 132 -10.83 20.96 8.79
CA PRO A 132 -10.08 19.93 8.07
C PRO A 132 -8.81 20.48 7.39
N ASP A 133 -8.76 21.76 7.03
CA ASP A 133 -7.57 22.38 6.43
C ASP A 133 -6.44 22.51 7.46
N TYR A 134 -6.75 22.87 8.71
CA TYR A 134 -5.78 22.86 9.80
C TYR A 134 -5.18 21.48 10.04
N VAL A 135 -6.03 20.44 10.12
CA VAL A 135 -5.56 19.05 10.29
C VAL A 135 -4.72 18.60 9.09
N LYS A 136 -5.14 18.94 7.86
CA LYS A 136 -4.38 18.65 6.65
C LYS A 136 -3.00 19.31 6.68
N GLY A 137 -2.92 20.58 7.05
CA GLY A 137 -1.65 21.31 7.17
C GLY A 137 -0.68 20.64 8.16
N ARG A 138 -1.18 20.25 9.33
CA ARG A 138 -0.37 19.48 10.31
C ARG A 138 0.07 18.13 9.76
N PHE A 139 -0.83 17.43 9.10
CA PHE A 139 -0.57 16.11 8.52
C PHE A 139 0.50 16.18 7.42
N SER A 140 0.39 17.14 6.50
CA SER A 140 1.38 17.36 5.45
C SER A 140 2.76 17.69 6.02
N LEU A 141 2.84 18.50 7.07
CA LEU A 141 4.10 18.80 7.76
C LEU A 141 4.68 17.56 8.47
N PHE A 142 3.83 16.80 9.17
CA PHE A 142 4.24 15.56 9.83
C PHE A 142 4.82 14.56 8.83
N LEU A 143 4.12 14.29 7.72
CA LEU A 143 4.60 13.36 6.70
C LEU A 143 5.85 13.84 6.00
N SER A 144 5.94 15.14 5.70
CA SER A 144 7.15 15.70 5.09
C SER A 144 8.35 15.54 6.01
N SER A 145 8.15 15.74 7.33
CA SER A 145 9.20 15.56 8.34
C SER A 145 9.56 14.09 8.50
N TYR A 146 8.57 13.20 8.54
CA TYR A 146 8.77 11.75 8.62
C TYR A 146 9.56 11.22 7.42
N TRP A 147 9.22 11.68 6.22
CA TRP A 147 9.95 11.36 5.00
C TRP A 147 11.42 11.72 5.11
N GLN A 148 11.72 12.99 5.40
CA GLN A 148 13.10 13.52 5.40
C GLN A 148 13.96 12.93 6.51
N LEU A 149 13.39 12.72 7.70
CA LEU A 149 14.16 12.33 8.87
C LEU A 149 14.37 10.81 8.96
N PHE A 150 13.42 10.01 8.46
CA PHE A 150 13.42 8.57 8.71
C PHE A 150 13.21 7.73 7.45
N PHE A 151 12.24 8.07 6.62
CA PHE A 151 11.80 7.15 5.57
C PHE A 151 12.65 7.21 4.29
N GLU A 152 13.21 8.37 3.93
CA GLU A 152 13.99 8.53 2.69
C GLU A 152 15.18 7.57 2.62
N ALA A 153 15.97 7.48 3.70
CA ALA A 153 17.11 6.57 3.78
C ALA A 153 16.68 5.08 3.73
N ILE A 154 15.53 4.75 4.31
CA ILE A 154 14.95 3.40 4.25
C ILE A 154 14.53 3.10 2.81
N TRP A 155 13.88 4.05 2.14
CA TRP A 155 13.44 3.89 0.76
C TRP A 155 14.60 3.62 -0.20
N GLU A 156 15.71 4.36 -0.05
CA GLU A 156 16.93 4.13 -0.83
C GLU A 156 17.51 2.71 -0.64
N GLN A 157 17.40 2.15 0.57
CA GLN A 157 17.83 0.78 0.86
C GLN A 157 16.86 -0.28 0.31
N LEU A 158 15.56 0.01 0.27
CA LEU A 158 14.53 -0.91 -0.20
C LEU A 158 14.39 -0.92 -1.73
N ALA A 159 14.67 0.19 -2.42
CA ALA A 159 14.52 0.32 -3.87
C ALA A 159 15.19 -0.82 -4.66
N PRO A 160 16.43 -1.27 -4.34
CA PRO A 160 17.04 -2.41 -5.02
C PRO A 160 16.26 -3.74 -4.87
N ALA A 161 15.58 -3.96 -3.75
CA ALA A 161 14.78 -5.17 -3.54
C ALA A 161 13.52 -5.17 -4.42
N PHE A 162 12.85 -4.02 -4.55
CA PHE A 162 11.74 -3.86 -5.49
C PHE A 162 12.17 -4.04 -6.95
N ASP A 163 13.36 -3.53 -7.33
CA ASP A 163 13.92 -3.76 -8.67
C ASP A 163 14.22 -5.24 -8.94
N GLN A 164 14.70 -5.97 -7.93
CA GLN A 164 14.93 -7.41 -8.05
C GLN A 164 13.62 -8.18 -8.21
N GLU A 165 12.59 -7.82 -7.45
CA GLU A 165 11.26 -8.41 -7.56
C GLU A 165 10.63 -8.17 -8.94
N ALA A 166 10.75 -6.94 -9.47
CA ALA A 166 10.31 -6.61 -10.83
C ALA A 166 11.03 -7.48 -11.89
N LYS A 167 12.34 -7.72 -11.72
CA LYS A 167 13.12 -8.60 -12.60
C LYS A 167 12.69 -10.06 -12.50
N LYS A 168 12.37 -10.56 -11.29
CA LYS A 168 11.82 -11.92 -11.09
C LYS A 168 10.51 -12.08 -11.86
N LEU A 169 9.58 -11.13 -11.73
CA LEU A 169 8.32 -11.12 -12.48
C LEU A 169 8.58 -11.08 -14.00
N GLN A 170 9.45 -10.20 -14.46
CA GLN A 170 9.75 -10.07 -15.88
C GLN A 170 10.31 -11.39 -16.45
N ALA A 171 11.20 -12.07 -15.71
CA ALA A 171 11.70 -13.39 -16.09
C ALA A 171 10.55 -14.42 -16.12
N ALA A 172 9.70 -14.45 -15.10
CA ALA A 172 8.56 -15.36 -15.00
C ALA A 172 7.57 -15.17 -16.16
N CYS A 173 7.35 -13.95 -16.64
CA CYS A 173 6.47 -13.66 -17.79
C CYS A 173 6.90 -14.30 -19.12
N HIS A 174 8.09 -14.89 -19.22
CA HIS A 174 8.53 -15.61 -20.43
C HIS A 174 8.00 -17.04 -20.51
N ASP A 175 7.57 -17.62 -19.39
CA ASP A 175 7.07 -18.99 -19.29
C ASP A 175 5.80 -19.03 -18.44
N SER A 176 4.72 -19.59 -18.98
CA SER A 176 3.44 -19.68 -18.28
C SER A 176 3.53 -20.49 -16.98
N SER A 177 4.39 -21.52 -16.92
CA SER A 177 4.58 -22.30 -15.69
C SER A 177 5.32 -21.49 -14.62
N ALA A 178 6.41 -20.82 -14.99
CA ALA A 178 7.12 -19.90 -14.10
C ALA A 178 6.23 -18.76 -13.60
N LEU A 179 5.40 -18.18 -14.48
CA LEU A 179 4.46 -17.13 -14.11
C LEU A 179 3.38 -17.63 -13.14
N ALA A 180 2.82 -18.81 -13.39
CA ALA A 180 1.85 -19.43 -12.48
C ALA A 180 2.47 -19.67 -11.10
N ALA A 181 3.70 -20.20 -11.05
CA ALA A 181 4.43 -20.41 -9.80
C ALA A 181 4.68 -19.09 -9.05
N PHE A 182 5.13 -18.05 -9.75
CA PHE A 182 5.33 -16.72 -9.17
C PHE A 182 4.03 -16.15 -8.59
N LEU A 183 2.94 -16.20 -9.34
CA LEU A 183 1.65 -15.68 -8.89
C LEU A 183 1.07 -16.47 -7.72
N GLN A 184 1.31 -17.79 -7.68
CA GLN A 184 0.86 -18.64 -6.57
C GLN A 184 1.68 -18.42 -5.30
N ASP A 185 2.97 -18.05 -5.41
CA ASP A 185 3.79 -17.60 -4.30
C ASP A 185 3.29 -16.26 -3.74
N VAL A 186 3.02 -15.30 -4.64
CA VAL A 186 2.48 -13.97 -4.30
C VAL A 186 1.09 -14.06 -3.66
N CYS A 187 0.21 -14.89 -4.22
CA CYS A 187 -1.14 -15.08 -3.72
C CYS A 187 -1.57 -16.55 -3.88
N PRO A 188 -1.49 -17.35 -2.81
CA PRO A 188 -1.85 -18.77 -2.84
C PRO A 188 -3.29 -19.06 -3.25
N SER A 189 -4.18 -18.06 -3.14
CA SER A 189 -5.58 -18.17 -3.54
C SER A 189 -5.79 -18.18 -5.06
N PHE A 190 -4.75 -17.91 -5.85
CA PHE A 190 -4.81 -18.06 -7.30
C PHE A 190 -4.81 -19.53 -7.69
N THR A 191 -5.78 -19.89 -8.52
CA THR A 191 -5.84 -21.23 -9.12
C THR A 191 -5.45 -21.12 -10.58
N TYR A 192 -4.32 -21.71 -10.94
CA TYR A 192 -3.90 -21.79 -12.32
C TYR A 192 -4.58 -22.98 -13.02
N LEU A 193 -5.22 -22.70 -14.15
CA LEU A 193 -5.90 -23.68 -14.99
C LEU A 193 -5.04 -23.95 -16.22
N ASP A 194 -4.10 -24.90 -16.07
CA ASP A 194 -3.11 -25.29 -17.09
C ASP A 194 -3.74 -25.54 -18.46
N ASP A 195 -4.80 -26.36 -18.50
CA ASP A 195 -5.49 -26.77 -19.73
C ASP A 195 -6.12 -25.60 -20.50
N GLN A 196 -6.38 -24.48 -19.82
CA GLN A 196 -7.05 -23.31 -20.37
C GLN A 196 -6.14 -22.08 -20.46
N LEU A 197 -4.91 -22.17 -19.92
CA LEU A 197 -3.98 -21.05 -19.75
C LEU A 197 -4.70 -19.85 -19.12
N GLN A 198 -5.37 -20.09 -17.99
CA GLN A 198 -6.15 -19.08 -17.28
C GLN A 198 -5.77 -19.05 -15.81
N ILE A 199 -5.89 -17.86 -15.21
CA ILE A 199 -5.84 -17.70 -13.76
C ILE A 199 -7.25 -17.51 -13.28
N ALA A 200 -7.68 -18.39 -12.38
CA ALA A 200 -8.91 -18.22 -11.65
C ALA A 200 -8.67 -17.47 -10.34
N LEU A 201 -9.46 -16.43 -10.15
CA LEU A 201 -9.41 -15.54 -9.00
C LEU A 201 -10.62 -15.79 -8.10
N PRO A 202 -10.47 -15.73 -6.76
CA PRO A 202 -11.56 -15.88 -5.81
C PRO A 202 -12.39 -14.58 -5.67
N VAL A 203 -12.45 -13.75 -6.72
CA VAL A 203 -13.27 -12.52 -6.69
C VAL A 203 -14.73 -12.91 -6.97
N SER A 204 -15.63 -12.43 -6.12
CA SER A 204 -17.08 -12.58 -6.27
C SER A 204 -17.57 -11.69 -7.42
N GLU A 205 -18.44 -12.25 -8.28
CA GLU A 205 -19.15 -11.62 -9.40
C GLU A 205 -18.62 -10.24 -9.84
N PRO A 206 -17.67 -10.21 -10.79
CA PRO A 206 -17.04 -8.97 -11.18
C PRO A 206 -18.00 -8.11 -12.02
N GLU A 207 -18.05 -6.80 -11.77
CA GLU A 207 -18.86 -5.87 -12.58
C GLU A 207 -18.41 -5.82 -14.05
N GLN A 208 -17.12 -6.09 -14.29
CA GLN A 208 -16.49 -6.13 -15.61
C GLN A 208 -15.55 -7.32 -15.72
N LYS A 209 -15.33 -7.85 -16.93
CA LYS A 209 -14.36 -8.92 -17.12
C LYS A 209 -12.94 -8.39 -16.91
N PRO A 210 -12.12 -8.96 -16.01
CA PRO A 210 -10.76 -8.49 -15.81
C PRO A 210 -9.85 -8.93 -16.96
N GLU A 211 -8.96 -8.02 -17.33
CA GLU A 211 -7.99 -8.13 -18.43
C GLU A 211 -6.55 -8.03 -17.92
N HIS A 212 -6.36 -7.32 -16.79
CA HIS A 212 -5.04 -7.05 -16.23
C HIS A 212 -4.95 -7.45 -14.76
N ILE A 213 -3.75 -7.84 -14.34
CA ILE A 213 -3.34 -8.03 -12.95
C ILE A 213 -2.29 -6.96 -12.63
N LEU A 214 -2.50 -6.21 -11.56
CA LEU A 214 -1.54 -5.24 -11.04
C LEU A 214 -1.03 -5.72 -9.70
N LEU A 215 0.27 -5.91 -9.60
CA LEU A 215 0.97 -6.38 -8.42
C LEU A 215 1.60 -5.19 -7.69
N TYR A 216 1.30 -5.07 -6.40
CA TYR A 216 1.77 -4.04 -5.50
C TYR A 216 2.51 -4.71 -4.33
N PRO A 217 3.81 -4.98 -4.45
CA PRO A 217 4.59 -5.48 -3.33
C PRO A 217 4.72 -4.40 -2.26
N SER A 218 4.86 -4.85 -1.03
CA SER A 218 5.12 -3.98 0.12
C SER A 218 6.07 -4.64 1.10
N HIS A 219 7.06 -3.87 1.57
CA HIS A 219 7.97 -4.33 2.60
C HIS A 219 7.29 -4.30 3.97
N PHE A 220 6.62 -3.19 4.29
CA PHE A 220 6.01 -2.94 5.60
C PHE A 220 4.63 -3.57 5.76
N TYR A 221 3.85 -3.73 4.68
CA TYR A 221 2.52 -4.33 4.75
C TYR A 221 2.61 -5.87 4.81
N ARG A 222 2.64 -6.38 6.04
CA ARG A 222 2.72 -7.81 6.38
C ARG A 222 1.34 -8.37 6.73
N SER A 223 0.49 -8.54 5.71
CA SER A 223 -0.82 -9.19 5.86
C SER A 223 -1.02 -10.27 4.80
N THR A 224 -2.11 -11.03 4.92
CA THR A 224 -2.54 -11.93 3.84
C THR A 224 -2.74 -11.12 2.56
N PRO A 225 -2.27 -11.61 1.39
CA PRO A 225 -2.40 -10.88 0.13
C PRO A 225 -3.82 -10.38 -0.08
N PHE A 226 -3.94 -9.07 -0.29
CA PHE A 226 -5.23 -8.42 -0.49
C PHE A 226 -5.54 -8.35 -1.98
N LEU A 227 -6.79 -8.68 -2.30
CA LEU A 227 -7.31 -8.78 -3.66
C LEU A 227 -8.52 -7.88 -3.79
N CYS A 228 -8.47 -6.93 -4.72
CA CYS A 228 -9.65 -6.18 -5.13
C CYS A 228 -9.70 -6.02 -6.65
N GLN A 229 -10.89 -5.87 -7.19
CA GLN A 229 -11.08 -5.58 -8.60
C GLN A 229 -11.63 -4.16 -8.78
N LYS A 230 -11.04 -3.39 -9.70
CA LYS A 230 -11.50 -2.07 -10.11
C LYS A 230 -11.52 -2.00 -11.63
N GLY A 231 -12.71 -1.93 -12.21
CA GLY A 231 -12.90 -2.01 -13.66
C GLY A 231 -12.35 -3.33 -14.22
N SER A 232 -11.53 -3.26 -15.28
CA SER A 232 -10.89 -4.43 -15.91
C SER A 232 -9.58 -4.87 -15.22
N SER A 233 -9.23 -4.29 -14.08
CA SER A 233 -7.96 -4.53 -13.39
C SER A 233 -8.17 -5.23 -12.05
N VAL A 234 -7.38 -6.28 -11.81
CA VAL A 234 -7.29 -6.97 -10.52
C VAL A 234 -6.03 -6.51 -9.82
N HIS A 235 -6.20 -5.92 -8.64
CA HIS A 235 -5.12 -5.38 -7.84
C HIS A 235 -4.77 -6.39 -6.76
N VAL A 236 -3.48 -6.71 -6.67
CA VAL A 236 -2.93 -7.69 -5.75
C VAL A 236 -1.88 -6.99 -4.93
N GLN A 237 -2.18 -6.80 -3.66
CA GLN A 237 -1.23 -6.24 -2.72
C GLN A 237 -0.64 -7.37 -1.89
N TYR A 238 0.68 -7.44 -1.83
CA TYR A 238 1.37 -8.57 -1.20
C TYR A 238 2.65 -8.15 -0.50
N THR A 239 3.13 -9.00 0.40
CA THR A 239 4.40 -8.80 1.07
C THR A 239 5.57 -9.09 0.12
N LEU A 240 6.51 -8.15 0.01
CA LEU A 240 7.75 -8.31 -0.76
C LEU A 240 8.55 -9.52 -0.24
N GLY A 241 8.93 -10.42 -1.16
CA GLY A 241 9.65 -11.67 -0.88
C GLY A 241 11.15 -11.63 -1.15
#